data_AF-A6MLE7-F1
#
_entry.id   AF-A6MLE7-F1
#
_cell.length_a   1.000
_cell.length_b   1.000
_cell.length_c   1.000
_cell.angle_alpha   90.00
_cell.angle_beta   90.00
_cell.angle_gamma   90.00
#
_symmetry.space_group_name_H-M   'P 1'
#
loop_
_entity.id
_entity.type
_entity.pdbx_description
1 polymer ?
#
loop_
_entity_poly.entity_id
_entity_poly.type
_entity_poly.pdbx_seq_one_letter_code
_entity_poly.pdbx_strand_id
1 'polypeptide(L)'
;TVFKGLLWYIVPLVVVYFAEYFINQGLFELLFFRNTSLSHAQQYRWYQMLYQAGVFASRSSLRCCRIRFTWALALLQCLNLVFLLADVWFGFLPSMYLVFLIVLYEGLLGGAAYVNTFHNIALETSDEHREFAMAATCISDTLGISLSGLLALPLHDFLCQLS
;
A
#
# COMPACT_ATOMS: atom_id res chain seq x y z
N THR A 1 -6.01 12.00 -26.83
CA THR A 1 -6.46 10.63 -26.49
C THR A 1 -5.48 9.89 -25.59
N VAL A 2 -4.16 10.08 -25.72
CA VAL A 2 -3.11 9.47 -24.87
C VAL A 2 -3.28 9.79 -23.37
N PHE A 3 -3.61 11.04 -23.03
CA PHE A 3 -3.77 11.49 -21.64
C PHE A 3 -4.89 10.76 -20.86
N LYS A 4 -5.96 10.36 -21.55
CA LYS A 4 -7.11 9.66 -20.93
C LYS A 4 -6.77 8.20 -20.62
N GLY A 5 -5.94 7.57 -21.45
CA GLY A 5 -5.38 6.24 -21.19
C GLY A 5 -4.37 6.26 -20.05
N LEU A 6 -3.51 7.28 -20.00
CA LEU A 6 -2.53 7.45 -18.92
C LEU A 6 -3.22 7.61 -17.55
N LEU A 7 -4.25 8.46 -17.47
CA LEU A 7 -5.00 8.69 -16.24
C LEU A 7 -5.62 7.40 -15.69
N TRP A 8 -6.04 6.50 -16.57
CA TRP A 8 -6.60 5.19 -16.22
C TRP A 8 -5.61 4.27 -15.50
N TYR A 9 -4.31 4.51 -15.65
CA TYR A 9 -3.26 3.79 -14.91
C TYR A 9 -2.74 4.56 -13.69
N ILE A 10 -2.73 5.89 -13.73
CA ILE A 10 -2.30 6.73 -12.60
C ILE A 10 -3.29 6.61 -11.43
N VAL A 11 -4.60 6.64 -11.70
CA VAL A 11 -5.63 6.58 -10.66
C VAL A 11 -5.52 5.33 -9.77
N PRO A 12 -5.51 4.09 -10.32
CA PRO A 12 -5.37 2.90 -9.49
C PRO A 12 -4.04 2.85 -8.73
N LEU A 13 -2.95 3.39 -9.30
CA LEU A 13 -1.67 3.49 -8.58
C LEU A 13 -1.79 4.38 -7.35
N VAL A 14 -2.37 5.58 -7.51
CA VAL A 14 -2.58 6.51 -6.39
C VAL A 14 -3.45 5.88 -5.31
N VAL A 15 -4.47 5.10 -5.70
CA VAL A 15 -5.33 4.38 -4.74
C VAL A 15 -4.57 3.29 -4.00
N VAL A 16 -3.72 2.51 -4.68
CA VAL A 16 -2.86 1.50 -4.03
C VAL A 16 -1.95 2.17 -3.01
N TYR A 17 -1.25 3.23 -3.43
CA TYR A 17 -0.30 3.95 -2.58
C TYR A 17 -0.96 4.64 -1.41
N PHE A 18 -2.12 5.25 -1.62
CA PHE A 18 -2.95 5.79 -0.56
C PHE A 18 -3.30 4.70 0.47
N ALA A 19 -3.79 3.55 0.02
CA ALA A 19 -4.18 2.45 0.92
C ALA A 19 -2.98 1.86 1.67
N GLU A 20 -1.86 1.63 0.97
CA GLU A 20 -0.58 1.17 1.52
C GLU A 20 -0.06 2.09 2.63
N TYR A 21 0.02 3.40 2.36
CA TYR A 21 0.53 4.35 3.35
C TYR A 21 -0.46 4.58 4.49
N PHE A 22 -1.76 4.49 4.23
CA PHE A 22 -2.77 4.55 5.28
C PHE A 22 -2.66 3.36 6.24
N ILE A 23 -2.39 2.15 5.73
CA ILE A 23 -2.10 0.99 6.58
C ILE A 23 -0.82 1.20 7.39
N ASN A 24 0.26 1.61 6.71
CA ASN A 24 1.56 1.76 7.35
C ASN A 24 1.58 2.84 8.43
N GLN A 25 0.97 4.01 8.18
CA GLN A 25 1.00 5.14 9.11
C GLN A 25 -0.16 5.14 10.10
N GLY A 26 -1.32 4.58 9.75
CA GLY A 26 -2.50 4.58 10.60
C GLY A 26 -2.70 3.27 11.36
N LEU A 27 -2.67 2.13 10.67
CA LEU A 27 -3.12 0.85 11.23
C LEU A 27 -2.01 0.09 11.97
N PHE A 28 -0.75 0.16 11.53
CA PHE A 28 0.35 -0.57 12.17
C PHE A 28 0.65 -0.12 13.60
N GLU A 29 0.36 1.14 13.94
CA GLU A 29 0.51 1.63 15.30
C GLU A 29 -0.57 1.09 16.24
N LEU A 30 -1.77 0.80 15.72
CA LEU A 30 -2.94 0.34 16.47
C LEU A 30 -3.05 -1.19 16.57
N LEU A 31 -2.37 -1.94 15.70
CA LEU A 31 -2.32 -3.41 15.71
C LEU A 31 -1.46 -3.93 16.87
N PHE A 32 -2.02 -3.92 18.08
CA PHE A 32 -1.36 -4.42 19.28
C PHE A 32 -1.91 -5.76 19.76
N PHE A 33 -1.07 -6.80 19.71
CA PHE A 33 -1.38 -8.09 20.32
C PHE A 33 -0.73 -8.20 21.69
N ARG A 34 -1.58 -8.22 22.73
CA ARG A 34 -1.20 -8.32 24.15
C ARG A 34 -0.79 -9.74 24.59
N ASN A 35 -0.94 -10.73 23.70
CA ASN A 35 -0.80 -12.17 23.99
C ASN A 35 0.57 -12.77 23.61
N THR A 36 1.59 -11.93 23.39
CA THR A 36 2.93 -12.37 22.98
C THR A 36 4.00 -11.76 23.88
N SER A 37 5.11 -12.49 24.08
CA SER A 37 6.28 -12.07 24.87
C SER A 37 7.08 -10.91 24.27
N LEU A 38 6.60 -10.30 23.18
CA LEU A 38 7.25 -9.23 22.43
C LEU A 38 6.64 -7.88 22.77
N SER A 39 7.51 -6.93 23.13
CA SER A 39 7.11 -5.55 23.42
C SER A 39 6.52 -4.85 22.19
N HIS A 40 5.63 -3.88 22.38
CA HIS A 40 4.98 -3.10 21.32
C HIS A 40 5.97 -2.59 20.27
N ALA A 41 7.11 -2.05 20.72
CA ALA A 41 8.16 -1.54 19.83
C ALA A 41 8.84 -2.63 18.99
N GLN A 42 8.89 -3.87 19.46
CA GLN A 42 9.45 -4.99 18.71
C GLN A 42 8.47 -5.47 17.64
N GLN A 43 7.17 -5.55 17.97
CA GLN A 43 6.14 -5.94 16.99
C GLN A 43 6.10 -4.95 15.82
N TYR A 44 6.09 -3.65 16.12
CA TYR A 44 6.12 -2.59 15.10
C TYR A 44 7.34 -2.68 14.17
N ARG A 45 8.54 -2.89 14.74
CA ARG A 45 9.76 -3.07 13.95
C ARG A 45 9.69 -4.28 13.03
N TRP A 46 9.09 -5.38 13.49
CA TRP A 46 8.90 -6.57 12.66
C TRP A 46 7.87 -6.35 11.55
N TYR A 47 6.76 -5.65 11.82
CA TYR A 47 5.80 -5.26 10.78
C TYR A 47 6.48 -4.43 9.70
N GLN A 48 7.24 -3.41 10.09
CA GLN A 48 7.94 -2.54 9.15
C GLN A 48 9.03 -3.29 8.37
N MET A 49 9.75 -4.22 9.01
CA MET A 49 10.73 -5.07 8.34
C MET A 49 10.08 -5.99 7.30
N LEU A 50 8.99 -6.68 7.66
CA LEU A 50 8.27 -7.59 6.76
C LEU A 50 7.66 -6.84 5.58
N TYR A 51 7.06 -5.69 5.85
CA TYR A 51 6.54 -4.79 4.82
C TYR A 51 7.64 -4.43 3.80
N GLN A 52 8.79 -3.93 4.28
CA GLN A 52 9.91 -3.55 3.42
C GLN A 52 10.51 -4.75 2.68
N ALA A 53 10.55 -5.93 3.32
CA ALA A 53 10.96 -7.17 2.67
C ALA A 53 10.01 -7.56 1.52
N GLY A 54 8.69 -7.42 1.71
CA GLY A 54 7.68 -7.63 0.68
C GLY A 54 7.85 -6.67 -0.50
N VAL A 55 7.98 -5.37 -0.22
CA VAL A 55 8.22 -4.34 -1.25
C VAL A 55 9.51 -4.63 -2.02
N PHE A 56 10.59 -4.97 -1.32
CA PHE A 56 11.87 -5.31 -1.94
C PHE A 56 11.77 -6.55 -2.83
N ALA A 57 11.13 -7.61 -2.34
CA ALA A 57 10.92 -8.84 -3.09
C ALA A 57 10.09 -8.58 -4.36
N SER A 58 9.01 -7.79 -4.26
CA SER A 58 8.19 -7.46 -5.42
C SER A 58 8.91 -6.57 -6.43
N ARG A 59 9.64 -5.55 -5.98
CA ARG A 59 10.44 -4.69 -6.87
C ARG A 59 11.55 -5.45 -7.58
N SER A 60 12.09 -6.50 -6.95
CA SER A 60 13.11 -7.38 -7.54
C SER A 60 12.50 -8.41 -8.51
N SER A 61 11.26 -8.85 -8.27
CA SER A 61 10.52 -9.84 -9.08
C SER A 61 10.07 -9.34 -10.46
N LEU A 62 10.27 -8.04 -10.74
CA LEU A 62 9.99 -7.34 -11.99
C LEU A 62 10.35 -8.09 -13.28
N ARG A 63 11.44 -8.86 -13.21
CA ARG A 63 12.00 -9.58 -14.36
C ARG A 63 11.31 -10.93 -14.62
N CYS A 64 10.54 -11.45 -13.65
CA CYS A 64 10.02 -12.82 -13.66
C CYS A 64 8.48 -12.89 -13.82
N CYS A 65 7.70 -12.02 -13.15
CA CYS A 65 6.24 -12.06 -13.19
C CYS A 65 5.63 -10.70 -13.56
N ARG A 66 4.99 -10.62 -14.73
CA ARG A 66 4.31 -9.40 -15.21
C ARG A 66 2.81 -9.51 -14.97
N ILE A 67 2.22 -8.53 -14.27
CA ILE A 67 0.78 -8.50 -13.98
C ILE A 67 0.17 -7.30 -14.72
N ARG A 68 -0.62 -7.59 -15.76
CA ARG A 68 -1.20 -6.57 -16.65
C ARG A 68 -2.42 -5.84 -16.06
N PHE A 69 -2.94 -6.31 -14.91
CA PHE A 69 -4.14 -5.77 -14.27
C PHE A 69 -3.81 -4.92 -13.02
N THR A 70 -3.46 -3.65 -13.22
CA THR A 70 -3.23 -2.68 -12.13
C THR A 70 -4.47 -2.41 -11.30
N TRP A 71 -5.66 -2.43 -11.92
CA TRP A 71 -6.94 -2.29 -11.22
C TRP A 71 -7.25 -3.45 -10.28
N ALA A 72 -6.85 -4.67 -10.63
CA ALA A 72 -7.03 -5.81 -9.74
C ALA A 72 -6.15 -5.67 -8.49
N LEU A 73 -4.91 -5.18 -8.65
CA LEU A 73 -4.01 -4.89 -7.53
C LEU A 73 -4.59 -3.78 -6.63
N ALA A 74 -5.13 -2.71 -7.21
CA ALA A 74 -5.79 -1.64 -6.46
C ALA A 74 -6.97 -2.14 -5.64
N LEU A 75 -7.84 -2.95 -6.25
CA LEU A 75 -8.99 -3.51 -5.55
C LEU A 75 -8.56 -4.44 -4.41
N LEU A 76 -7.54 -5.25 -4.64
CA LEU A 76 -7.00 -6.18 -3.64
C LEU A 76 -6.32 -5.44 -2.47
N GLN A 77 -5.64 -4.33 -2.75
CA GLN A 77 -5.07 -3.45 -1.73
C GLN A 77 -6.17 -2.77 -0.89
N CYS A 78 -7.23 -2.26 -1.53
CA CYS A 78 -8.38 -1.72 -0.81
C CYS A 78 -9.06 -2.77 0.07
N LEU A 79 -9.18 -4.03 -0.42
CA LEU A 79 -9.71 -5.12 0.39
C LEU A 79 -8.82 -5.43 1.60
N ASN A 80 -7.50 -5.44 1.45
CA ASN A 80 -6.57 -5.60 2.57
C ASN A 80 -6.72 -4.48 3.60
N LEU A 81 -6.85 -3.22 3.14
CA LEU A 81 -7.08 -2.08 4.02
C LEU A 81 -8.36 -2.26 4.84
N VAL A 82 -9.48 -2.58 4.20
CA VAL A 82 -10.77 -2.78 4.88
C VAL A 82 -10.69 -3.97 5.84
N PHE A 83 -9.99 -5.04 5.45
CA PHE A 83 -9.80 -6.22 6.29
C PHE A 83 -9.00 -5.90 7.55
N LEU A 84 -7.86 -5.21 7.42
CA LEU A 84 -7.03 -4.78 8.55
C LEU A 84 -7.75 -3.76 9.44
N LEU A 85 -8.50 -2.84 8.85
CA LEU A 85 -9.32 -1.88 9.60
C LEU A 85 -10.43 -2.59 10.39
N ALA A 86 -11.11 -3.56 9.79
CA ALA A 86 -12.10 -4.39 10.48
C ALA A 86 -11.45 -5.21 11.60
N ASP A 87 -10.24 -5.72 11.40
CA ASP A 87 -9.51 -6.43 12.44
C ASP A 87 -9.18 -5.51 13.64
N VAL A 88 -8.74 -4.27 13.40
CA VAL A 88 -8.51 -3.29 14.48
C VAL A 88 -9.81 -2.96 15.22
N TRP A 89 -10.95 -2.93 14.53
CA TRP A 89 -12.24 -2.56 15.12
C TRP A 89 -12.91 -3.71 15.89
N PHE A 90 -12.82 -4.93 15.38
CA PHE A 90 -13.47 -6.11 15.98
C PHE A 90 -12.53 -6.99 16.80
N GLY A 91 -11.21 -6.85 16.64
CA GLY A 91 -10.20 -7.70 17.29
C GLY A 91 -10.33 -9.18 16.93
N PHE A 92 -10.62 -9.49 15.65
CA PHE A 92 -10.97 -10.86 15.23
C PHE A 92 -9.74 -11.78 15.10
N LEU A 93 -8.57 -11.26 14.73
CA LEU A 93 -7.37 -12.08 14.53
C LEU A 93 -6.75 -12.45 15.88
N PRO A 94 -6.65 -13.76 16.21
CA PRO A 94 -6.05 -14.18 17.49
C PRO A 94 -4.53 -14.35 17.42
N SER A 95 -3.91 -14.17 16.25
CA SER A 95 -2.50 -14.53 15.99
C SER A 95 -1.73 -13.47 15.22
N MET A 96 -0.62 -13.03 15.81
CA MET A 96 0.36 -12.09 15.23
C MET A 96 0.96 -12.57 13.89
N TYR A 97 1.08 -13.90 13.69
CA TYR A 97 1.63 -14.47 12.45
C TYR A 97 0.72 -14.25 11.24
N LEU A 98 -0.60 -14.19 11.43
CA LEU A 98 -1.53 -13.89 10.34
C LEU A 98 -1.36 -12.46 9.87
N VAL A 99 -1.23 -11.51 10.81
CA VAL A 99 -0.95 -10.10 10.50
C VAL A 99 0.39 -9.96 9.80
N PHE A 100 1.43 -10.67 10.24
CA PHE A 100 2.72 -10.72 9.53
C PHE A 100 2.60 -11.16 8.07
N LEU A 101 1.80 -12.19 7.81
CA LEU A 101 1.60 -12.68 6.45
C LEU A 101 0.81 -11.68 5.60
N ILE A 102 -0.19 -11.02 6.18
CA ILE A 102 -0.97 -9.96 5.52
C ILE A 102 -0.07 -8.76 5.21
N VAL A 103 0.78 -8.33 6.13
CA VAL A 103 1.72 -7.20 5.93
C VAL A 103 2.76 -7.51 4.86
N LEU A 104 3.30 -8.73 4.84
CA LEU A 104 4.19 -9.16 3.76
C LEU A 104 3.46 -9.14 2.40
N TYR A 105 2.22 -9.63 2.39
CA TYR A 105 1.37 -9.67 1.20
C TYR A 105 1.01 -8.27 0.68
N GLU A 106 0.71 -7.36 1.58
CA GLU A 106 0.42 -5.96 1.33
C GLU A 106 1.63 -5.25 0.68
N GLY A 107 2.83 -5.42 1.26
CA GLY A 107 4.07 -4.92 0.66
C GLY A 107 4.39 -5.54 -0.73
N LEU A 108 4.03 -6.81 -0.95
CA LEU A 108 4.18 -7.44 -2.27
C LEU A 108 3.23 -6.82 -3.31
N LEU A 109 1.97 -6.56 -2.95
CA LEU A 109 0.98 -5.94 -3.84
C LEU A 109 1.36 -4.51 -4.21
N GLY A 110 1.77 -3.73 -3.21
CA GLY A 110 2.28 -2.38 -3.35
C GLY A 110 3.43 -2.26 -4.34
N GLY A 111 4.48 -3.06 -4.10
CA GLY A 111 5.63 -3.13 -4.99
C GLY A 111 5.25 -3.59 -6.41
N ALA A 112 4.29 -4.50 -6.58
CA ALA A 112 3.85 -4.97 -7.88
C ALA A 112 3.06 -3.89 -8.65
N ALA A 113 2.21 -3.13 -7.96
CA ALA A 113 1.41 -2.06 -8.56
C ALA A 113 2.29 -0.92 -9.08
N TYR A 114 3.31 -0.51 -8.30
CA TYR A 114 4.29 0.50 -8.70
C TYR A 114 4.96 0.14 -10.02
N VAL A 115 5.56 -1.03 -10.02
CA VAL A 115 6.35 -1.57 -11.12
C VAL A 115 5.55 -1.69 -12.41
N ASN A 116 4.35 -2.28 -12.34
CA ASN A 116 3.52 -2.49 -13.52
C ASN A 116 3.01 -1.14 -14.07
N THR A 117 2.74 -0.17 -13.20
CA THR A 117 2.28 1.16 -13.63
C THR A 117 3.39 1.94 -14.33
N PHE A 118 4.59 1.99 -13.76
CA PHE A 118 5.73 2.66 -14.41
C PHE A 118 6.09 2.01 -15.75
N HIS A 119 5.97 0.68 -15.85
CA HIS A 119 6.20 -0.03 -17.11
C HIS A 119 5.16 0.29 -18.18
N ASN A 120 3.86 0.30 -17.82
CA ASN A 120 2.79 0.66 -18.76
C ASN A 120 2.93 2.11 -19.24
N ILE A 121 3.23 3.05 -18.33
CA ILE A 121 3.50 4.46 -18.68
C ILE A 121 4.67 4.55 -19.66
N ALA A 122 5.74 3.78 -19.44
CA ALA A 122 6.90 3.78 -20.33
C ALA A 122 6.62 3.19 -21.72
N LEU A 123 5.68 2.26 -21.85
CA LEU A 123 5.33 1.63 -23.13
C LEU A 123 4.28 2.41 -23.94
N GLU A 124 3.34 3.07 -23.27
CA GLU A 124 2.16 3.68 -23.90
C GLU A 124 2.34 5.17 -24.21
N THR A 125 3.37 5.80 -23.64
CA THR A 125 3.69 7.21 -23.87
C THR A 125 4.86 7.34 -24.85
N SER A 126 4.72 8.21 -25.87
CA SER A 126 5.83 8.54 -26.76
C SER A 126 6.97 9.20 -25.98
N ASP A 127 8.22 9.00 -26.43
CA ASP A 127 9.41 9.50 -25.72
C ASP A 127 9.35 11.01 -25.40
N GLU A 128 8.71 11.79 -26.26
CA GLU A 128 8.56 13.23 -26.12
C GLU A 128 7.66 13.65 -24.93
N HIS A 129 6.70 12.81 -24.53
CA HIS A 129 5.76 13.09 -23.43
C HIS A 129 5.96 12.18 -22.20
N ARG A 130 6.88 11.21 -22.29
CA ARG A 130 7.14 10.21 -21.26
C ARG A 130 7.63 10.83 -19.95
N GLU A 131 8.52 11.81 -20.04
CA GLU A 131 9.05 12.50 -18.85
C GLU A 131 7.94 13.27 -18.11
N PHE A 132 7.07 13.96 -18.86
CA PHE A 132 5.93 14.66 -18.27
C PHE A 132 4.94 13.70 -17.63
N ALA A 133 4.63 12.57 -18.28
CA ALA A 133 3.75 11.54 -17.75
C ALA A 133 4.29 10.92 -16.45
N MET A 134 5.59 10.61 -16.41
CA MET A 134 6.25 10.11 -15.20
C MET A 134 6.24 11.15 -14.07
N ALA A 135 6.55 12.42 -14.38
CA ALA A 135 6.50 13.50 -13.40
C ALA A 135 5.08 13.70 -12.82
N ALA A 136 4.05 13.72 -13.68
CA ALA A 136 2.66 13.84 -13.26
C ALA A 136 2.22 12.66 -12.37
N THR A 137 2.72 11.46 -12.67
CA THR A 137 2.47 10.26 -11.85
C THR A 137 3.12 10.39 -10.47
N CYS A 138 4.39 10.82 -10.39
CA CYS A 138 5.07 11.05 -9.12
C CYS A 138 4.38 12.13 -8.25
N ILE A 139 3.90 13.22 -8.86
CA ILE A 139 3.15 14.25 -8.15
C ILE A 139 1.84 13.67 -7.60
N SER A 140 1.12 12.91 -8.41
CA SER A 140 -0.15 12.29 -8.01
C SER A 140 0.04 11.28 -6.89
N ASP A 141 1.11 10.48 -6.96
CA ASP A 141 1.52 9.55 -5.91
C ASP A 141 1.80 10.26 -4.58
N THR A 142 2.62 11.32 -4.64
CA THR A 142 2.95 12.16 -3.47
C THR A 142 1.69 12.77 -2.83
N LEU A 143 0.74 13.22 -3.66
CA LEU A 143 -0.55 13.73 -3.18
C LEU A 143 -1.37 12.64 -2.47
N GLY A 144 -1.41 11.43 -3.02
CA GLY A 144 -2.05 10.27 -2.39
C GLY A 144 -1.45 9.96 -1.02
N ILE A 145 -0.13 9.86 -0.94
CA ILE A 145 0.59 9.58 0.31
C ILE A 145 0.35 10.69 1.36
N SER A 146 0.37 11.94 0.93
CA SER A 146 0.13 13.09 1.82
C SER A 146 -1.29 13.06 2.39
N LEU A 147 -2.27 12.74 1.55
CA LEU A 147 -3.67 12.63 1.98
C LEU A 147 -3.88 11.43 2.91
N SER A 148 -3.21 10.30 2.68
CA SER A 148 -3.29 9.16 3.60
C SER A 148 -2.74 9.50 4.97
N GLY A 149 -1.62 10.22 5.06
CA GLY A 149 -1.07 10.66 6.34
C GLY A 149 -1.99 11.65 7.05
N LEU A 150 -2.59 12.59 6.30
CA LEU A 150 -3.55 13.54 6.87
C LEU A 150 -4.80 12.85 7.44
N LEU A 151 -5.29 11.79 6.78
CA LEU A 151 -6.47 11.03 7.21
C LEU A 151 -6.15 9.97 8.28
N ALA A 152 -4.90 9.51 8.37
CA ALA A 152 -4.47 8.59 9.41
C ALA A 152 -4.58 9.22 10.82
N LEU A 153 -4.28 10.52 10.95
CA LEU A 153 -4.35 11.26 12.21
C LEU A 153 -5.76 11.29 12.85
N PRO A 154 -6.83 11.75 12.17
CA PRO A 154 -8.17 11.74 12.75
C PRO A 154 -8.71 10.33 12.95
N LEU A 155 -8.32 9.37 12.10
CA LEU A 155 -8.69 7.96 12.32
C LEU A 155 -8.08 7.44 13.62
N HIS A 156 -6.81 7.73 13.87
CA HIS A 156 -6.12 7.33 15.08
C HIS A 156 -6.79 7.93 16.33
N ASP A 157 -7.13 9.23 16.32
CA ASP A 157 -7.84 9.87 17.43
C ASP A 157 -9.23 9.24 17.66
N PHE A 158 -9.96 8.93 16.60
CA PHE A 158 -11.27 8.26 16.68
C PHE A 158 -11.15 6.85 17.26
N LEU A 159 -10.13 6.09 16.87
CA LEU A 159 -9.89 4.74 17.37
C LEU A 159 -9.42 4.76 18.83
N CYS A 160 -8.58 5.72 19.24
CA CYS A 160 -8.19 5.91 20.63
C CYS A 160 -9.34 6.36 21.53
N GLN A 161 -10.32 7.10 21.02
CA GLN A 161 -11.53 7.45 21.78
C GLN A 161 -12.50 6.27 21.97
N LEU A 162 -12.41 5.26 21.11
CA LEU A 162 -13.30 4.09 21.14
C LEU A 162 -12.78 2.96 22.05
N SER A 163 -11.46 2.90 22.29
CA SER A 163 -10.78 1.92 23.15
C SER A 163 -10.78 2.31 24.63
#